data_AF-A0A4Q5XF36-F1
#
_entry.id   AF-A0A4Q5XF36-F1
#
_cell.length_a   1.000
_cell.length_b   1.000
_cell.length_c   1.000
_cell.angle_alpha   90.00
_cell.angle_beta   90.00
_cell.angle_gamma   90.00
#
_symmetry.space_group_name_H-M   'P 1'
#
loop_
_entity.id
_entity.type
_entity.pdbx_description
1 polymer ?
#
loop_
_entity_poly.entity_id
_entity_poly.type
_entity_poly.pdbx_seq_one_letter_code
_entity_poly.pdbx_strand_id
1 'polypeptide(L)'
;MHLASIAQAQAGEIACKSCGAEARIVPGCSFPEAEKEAFEELSGIVAEGSITPTEGRSLAVEIERALGSGSYRSLLATLSVRLPGLLPHEVAAGKNAGAQRRILAKLKTVFEALGTARRVSAEYPILADSPSRRAGRS
;
A
#
# COMPACT_ATOMS: atom_id res chain seq x y z
N MET A 1 -0.74 -28.70 -13.01
CA MET A 1 -0.93 -27.26 -12.75
C MET A 1 0.24 -26.53 -13.38
N HIS A 2 0.02 -25.70 -14.40
CA HIS A 2 1.07 -24.83 -14.94
C HIS A 2 1.18 -23.59 -14.06
N LEU A 3 2.33 -23.42 -13.40
CA LEU A 3 2.68 -22.19 -12.72
C LEU A 3 3.20 -21.23 -13.80
N ALA A 4 2.55 -20.08 -13.95
CA ALA A 4 3.02 -19.04 -14.85
C ALA A 4 4.38 -18.52 -14.38
N SER A 5 5.27 -18.24 -15.33
CA SER A 5 6.60 -17.71 -15.02
C SER A 5 6.50 -16.25 -14.54
N ILE A 6 7.47 -15.84 -13.71
CA ILE A 6 7.58 -14.45 -13.22
C ILE A 6 7.64 -13.45 -14.38
N ALA A 7 8.24 -13.83 -15.51
CA ALA A 7 8.32 -13.01 -16.72
C ALA A 7 6.94 -12.73 -17.32
N GLN A 8 6.06 -13.73 -17.41
CA GLN A 8 4.69 -13.58 -17.94
C GLN A 8 3.84 -12.67 -17.05
N ALA A 9 4.05 -12.77 -15.73
CA ALA A 9 3.35 -11.95 -14.74
C ALA A 9 3.84 -10.48 -14.72
N GLN A 10 5.11 -10.24 -15.08
CA GLN A 10 5.67 -8.89 -15.24
C GLN A 10 5.24 -8.23 -16.54
N ALA A 11 5.01 -9.02 -17.60
CA ALA A 11 4.51 -8.55 -18.89
C ALA A 11 2.98 -8.27 -18.90
N GLY A 12 2.28 -8.49 -17.78
CA GLY A 12 0.82 -8.32 -17.70
C GLY A 12 0.02 -9.44 -18.37
N GLU A 13 0.67 -10.55 -18.74
CA GLU A 13 0.05 -11.66 -19.48
C GLU A 13 -0.79 -12.60 -18.60
N ILE A 14 -0.85 -12.33 -17.29
CA ILE A 14 -1.69 -13.08 -16.36
C ILE A 14 -2.93 -12.25 -16.07
N ALA A 15 -4.11 -12.77 -16.41
CA ALA A 15 -5.38 -12.19 -15.98
C ALA A 15 -5.86 -12.85 -14.68
N CYS A 16 -6.43 -12.07 -13.78
CA CYS A 16 -7.15 -12.56 -12.61
C CYS A 16 -8.33 -13.44 -13.09
N LYS A 17 -8.36 -14.70 -12.65
CA LYS A 17 -9.42 -15.65 -13.05
C LYS A 17 -10.83 -15.25 -12.57
N SER A 18 -10.93 -14.37 -11.59
CA SER A 18 -12.22 -13.95 -11.02
C SER A 18 -12.77 -12.67 -11.64
N CYS A 19 -11.93 -11.74 -12.08
CA CYS A 19 -12.36 -10.44 -12.59
C CYS A 19 -11.79 -10.06 -13.97
N GLY A 20 -10.92 -10.88 -14.55
CA GLY A 20 -10.33 -10.64 -15.87
C GLY A 20 -9.27 -9.53 -15.90
N ALA A 21 -9.05 -8.81 -14.80
CA ALA A 21 -8.06 -7.75 -14.73
C ALA A 21 -6.62 -8.29 -14.85
N GLU A 22 -5.73 -7.53 -15.47
CA GLU A 22 -4.30 -7.85 -15.52
C GLU A 22 -3.72 -7.96 -14.09
N ALA A 23 -3.23 -9.14 -13.76
CA ALA A 23 -2.46 -9.41 -12.56
C ALA A 23 -1.05 -8.87 -12.77
N ARG A 24 -0.69 -7.86 -11.97
CA ARG A 24 0.68 -7.33 -11.92
C ARG A 24 1.40 -7.95 -10.75
N ILE A 25 2.65 -8.39 -10.97
CA ILE A 25 3.56 -8.65 -9.85
C ILE A 25 3.88 -7.30 -9.21
N VAL A 26 3.34 -7.07 -8.01
CA VAL A 26 3.87 -6.06 -7.12
C VAL A 26 5.14 -6.68 -6.51
N PRO A 27 6.34 -6.11 -6.70
CA PRO A 27 7.50 -6.57 -5.96
C PRO A 27 7.20 -6.40 -4.47
N GLY A 28 6.85 -7.51 -3.82
CA GLY A 28 6.69 -7.54 -2.38
C GLY A 28 8.06 -7.25 -1.78
N CYS A 29 8.14 -6.20 -0.97
CA CYS A 29 9.28 -6.06 -0.08
C CYS A 29 9.40 -7.38 0.68
N SER A 30 10.52 -8.09 0.48
CA SER A 30 10.78 -9.41 1.04
C SER A 30 10.99 -9.28 2.56
N PHE A 31 9.94 -8.94 3.29
CA PHE A 31 9.94 -9.06 4.72
C PHE A 31 9.99 -10.57 5.05
N PRO A 32 10.88 -11.01 5.95
CA PRO A 32 10.86 -12.38 6.40
C PRO A 32 9.51 -12.71 7.04
N GLU A 33 9.09 -13.98 7.06
CA GLU A 33 7.79 -14.38 7.62
C GLU A 33 7.59 -13.85 9.06
N ALA A 34 8.67 -13.79 9.84
CA ALA A 34 8.70 -13.23 11.20
C ALA A 34 8.33 -11.73 11.28
N GLU A 35 8.30 -11.02 10.16
CA GLU A 35 7.99 -9.59 10.08
C GLU A 35 6.59 -9.29 9.52
N LYS A 36 5.87 -10.33 9.08
CA LYS A 36 4.53 -10.23 8.48
C LYS A 36 3.49 -9.72 9.46
N GLU A 37 3.45 -10.28 10.67
CA GLU A 37 2.51 -9.87 11.72
C GLU A 37 2.63 -8.37 12.03
N ALA A 38 3.87 -7.90 12.21
CA ALA A 38 4.14 -6.48 12.42
C ALA A 38 3.77 -5.60 11.21
N PHE A 39 3.81 -6.13 9.99
CA PHE A 39 3.36 -5.39 8.79
C PHE A 39 1.84 -5.31 8.71
N GLU A 40 1.14 -6.40 9.01
CA GLU A 40 -0.32 -6.47 9.05
C GLU A 40 -0.88 -5.54 10.14
N GLU A 41 -0.27 -5.55 11.32
CA GLU A 41 -0.61 -4.64 12.42
C GLU A 41 -0.47 -3.16 12.01
N LEU A 42 0.68 -2.77 11.46
CA LEU A 42 0.91 -1.40 10.97
C LEU A 42 -0.06 -1.01 9.84
N SER A 43 -0.42 -1.97 8.98
CA SER A 43 -1.41 -1.76 7.92
C SER A 43 -2.81 -1.51 8.51
N GLY A 44 -3.19 -2.26 9.55
CA GLY A 44 -4.42 -2.05 10.30
C GLY A 44 -4.49 -0.66 10.93
N ILE A 45 -3.42 -0.24 11.61
CA ILE A 45 -3.31 1.10 12.22
C ILE A 45 -3.51 2.21 11.18
N VAL A 46 -2.88 2.09 10.00
CA VAL A 46 -3.03 3.08 8.92
C VAL A 46 -4.45 3.09 8.35
N ALA A 47 -5.09 1.92 8.21
CA ALA A 47 -6.47 1.80 7.73
C ALA A 47 -7.46 2.47 8.69
N GLU A 48 -7.32 2.26 9.99
CA GLU A 48 -8.14 2.89 11.04
C GLU A 48 -7.94 4.42 11.07
N GLY A 49 -6.72 4.88 10.80
CA GLY A 49 -6.36 6.30 10.78
C GLY A 49 -7.03 7.15 9.70
N SER A 50 -7.81 6.53 8.80
CA SER A 50 -8.54 7.18 7.71
C SER A 50 -7.63 8.06 6.83
N ILE A 51 -6.41 7.58 6.59
CA ILE A 51 -5.41 8.29 5.79
C ILE A 51 -5.83 8.31 4.32
N THR A 52 -5.85 9.50 3.72
CA THR A 52 -6.19 9.60 2.29
C THR A 52 -5.02 9.18 1.40
N PRO A 53 -5.23 8.74 0.15
CA PRO A 53 -4.12 8.42 -0.75
C PRO A 53 -3.13 9.58 -0.98
N THR A 54 -3.61 10.82 -0.98
CA THR A 54 -2.75 12.01 -1.10
C THR A 54 -1.90 12.21 0.16
N GLU A 55 -2.51 12.09 1.34
CA GLU A 55 -1.83 12.14 2.62
C GLU A 55 -0.79 11.02 2.74
N GLY A 56 -1.13 9.79 2.33
CA GLY A 56 -0.20 8.67 2.27
C GLY A 56 1.05 8.97 1.44
N ARG A 57 0.92 9.56 0.24
CA ARG A 57 2.10 9.97 -0.56
C ARG A 57 2.96 11.00 0.16
N SER A 58 2.35 12.01 0.76
CA SER A 58 3.08 13.03 1.51
C SER A 58 3.85 12.42 2.69
N LEU A 59 3.19 11.54 3.46
CA LEU A 59 3.80 10.85 4.59
C LEU A 59 4.94 9.91 4.15
N ALA A 60 4.78 9.20 3.02
CA ALA A 60 5.86 8.38 2.47
C ALA A 60 7.12 9.20 2.14
N VAL A 61 6.96 10.40 1.59
CA VAL A 61 8.06 11.33 1.29
C VAL A 61 8.70 11.87 2.57
N GLU A 62 7.90 12.22 3.59
CA GLU A 62 8.42 12.66 4.88
C GLU A 62 9.23 11.57 5.57
N ILE A 63 8.74 10.32 5.52
CA ILE A 63 9.45 9.16 6.04
C ILE A 63 10.75 8.94 5.28
N GLU A 64 10.76 9.04 3.95
CA GLU A 64 11.98 8.92 3.16
C GLU A 64 13.04 9.94 3.57
N ARG A 65 12.65 11.20 3.81
CA ARG A 65 13.54 12.25 4.28
C ARG A 65 14.10 11.92 5.67
N ALA A 66 13.26 11.48 6.60
CA ALA A 66 13.70 11.10 7.95
C ALA A 66 14.61 9.87 7.94
N LEU A 67 14.35 8.91 7.03
CA LEU A 67 15.21 7.74 6.82
C LEU A 67 16.61 8.15 6.33
N GLY A 68 16.71 9.20 5.51
CA GLY A 68 17.97 9.77 5.05
C GLY A 68 18.69 10.65 6.09
N SER A 69 17.95 11.41 6.90
CA SER A 69 18.52 12.36 7.87
C SER A 69 18.81 11.76 9.25
N GLY A 70 18.32 10.56 9.54
CA GLY A 70 18.44 9.94 10.87
C GLY A 70 17.41 10.43 11.90
N SER A 71 16.43 11.24 11.49
CA SER A 71 15.45 11.87 12.38
C SER A 71 14.28 10.95 12.75
N TYR A 72 14.57 9.68 13.07
CA TYR A 72 13.55 8.63 13.20
C TYR A 72 12.60 8.87 14.38
N ARG A 73 13.17 9.19 15.54
CA ARG A 73 12.42 9.37 16.79
C ARG A 73 11.42 10.52 16.69
N SER A 74 11.85 11.66 16.16
CA SER A 74 10.98 12.84 16.03
C SER A 74 9.83 12.57 15.07
N LEU A 75 10.11 11.94 13.92
CA LEU A 75 9.04 11.61 12.98
C LEU A 75 8.10 10.56 13.54
N LEU A 76 8.61 9.52 14.19
CA LEU A 76 7.76 8.48 14.78
C LEU A 76 6.83 9.09 15.85
N ALA A 77 7.33 9.98 16.71
CA ALA A 77 6.48 10.68 17.68
C ALA A 77 5.40 11.55 17.01
N THR A 78 5.73 12.25 15.92
CA THR A 78 4.74 13.01 15.14
C THR A 78 3.67 12.10 14.53
N LEU A 79 4.08 10.96 13.97
CA LEU A 79 3.17 9.97 13.41
C LEU A 79 2.28 9.35 14.48
N SER A 80 2.78 9.08 15.70
CA SER A 80 1.98 8.57 16.81
C SER A 80 0.90 9.53 17.28
N VAL A 81 1.11 10.85 17.14
CA VAL A 81 0.03 11.83 17.40
C VAL A 81 -1.07 11.72 16.34
N ARG A 82 -0.71 11.52 15.07
CA ARG A 82 -1.66 11.38 13.97
C ARG A 82 -2.35 10.01 13.93
N LEU A 83 -1.64 8.98 14.36
CA LEU A 83 -2.03 7.57 14.36
C LEU A 83 -1.77 7.00 15.76
N PRO A 84 -2.69 7.19 16.73
CA PRO A 84 -2.48 6.77 18.12
C PRO A 84 -2.18 5.27 18.29
N GLY A 85 -2.62 4.43 17.34
CA GLY A 85 -2.27 3.01 17.29
C GLY A 85 -0.77 2.74 17.16
N LEU A 86 0.05 3.72 16.78
CA LEU A 86 1.51 3.60 16.75
C LEU A 86 2.20 3.75 18.12
N LEU A 87 1.49 4.25 19.15
CA LEU A 87 2.09 4.49 20.46
C LEU A 87 2.77 3.25 21.06
N PRO A 88 2.18 2.04 21.03
CA PRO A 88 2.86 0.84 21.52
C PRO A 88 4.19 0.56 20.79
N HIS A 89 4.24 0.80 19.48
CA HIS A 89 5.44 0.62 18.67
C HIS A 89 6.51 1.68 18.97
N GLU A 90 6.09 2.94 19.19
CA GLU A 90 7.01 4.01 19.61
C GLU A 90 7.64 3.69 20.97
N VAL A 91 6.81 3.29 21.95
CA VAL A 91 7.27 2.94 23.30
C VAL A 91 8.19 1.72 23.26
N ALA A 92 7.82 0.66 22.52
CA ALA A 92 8.64 -0.55 22.37
C ALA A 92 9.98 -0.26 21.68
N ALA A 93 9.98 0.62 20.66
CA ALA A 93 11.22 1.03 20.01
C ALA A 93 12.11 1.89 20.93
N GLY A 94 11.51 2.71 21.80
CA GLY A 94 12.22 3.47 22.82
C GLY A 94 13.34 4.33 22.23
N LYS A 95 14.59 4.10 22.67
CA LYS A 95 15.79 4.77 22.15
C LYS A 95 16.53 3.97 21.07
N ASN A 96 16.01 2.82 20.65
CA ASN A 96 16.65 1.96 19.66
C ASN A 96 16.42 2.50 18.24
N ALA A 97 17.42 3.21 17.71
CA ALA A 97 17.37 3.80 16.37
C ALA A 97 17.13 2.75 15.26
N GLY A 98 17.66 1.53 15.41
CA GLY A 98 17.43 0.45 14.46
C GLY A 98 15.97 -0.02 14.44
N ALA A 99 15.33 -0.13 15.62
CA ALA A 99 13.92 -0.45 15.72
C ALA A 99 13.04 0.65 15.13
N GLN A 100 13.31 1.92 15.47
CA GLN A 100 12.60 3.08 14.92
C GLN A 100 12.69 3.12 13.39
N ARG A 101 13.90 2.94 12.84
CA ARG A 101 14.13 2.89 11.39
C ARG A 101 13.33 1.78 10.71
N ARG A 102 13.25 0.58 11.31
CA ARG A 102 12.47 -0.54 10.77
C ARG A 102 10.98 -0.24 10.74
N ILE A 103 10.43 0.34 11.81
CA ILE A 103 9.01 0.74 11.86
C ILE A 103 8.72 1.75 10.76
N LEU A 104 9.55 2.80 10.65
CA LEU A 104 9.40 3.81 9.60
C LEU A 104 9.50 3.21 8.19
N ALA A 105 10.43 2.28 7.94
CA ALA A 105 10.55 1.63 6.64
C ALA A 105 9.28 0.82 6.26
N LYS A 106 8.68 0.12 7.23
CA LYS A 106 7.39 -0.58 7.02
C LYS A 106 6.26 0.41 6.74
N LEU A 107 6.14 1.46 7.55
CA LEU A 107 5.14 2.51 7.35
C LEU A 107 5.28 3.19 5.98
N LYS A 108 6.52 3.46 5.52
CA LYS A 108 6.77 3.99 4.18
C LYS A 108 6.12 3.09 3.12
N THR A 109 6.36 1.78 3.21
CA THR A 109 5.84 0.78 2.27
C THR A 109 4.30 0.79 2.27
N VAL A 110 3.68 0.83 3.45
CA VAL A 110 2.21 0.91 3.59
C VAL A 110 1.67 2.18 2.93
N PHE A 111 2.30 3.33 3.18
CA PHE A 111 1.87 4.61 2.63
C PHE A 111 2.10 4.73 1.11
N GLU A 112 3.20 4.18 0.58
CA GLU A 112 3.44 4.09 -0.87
C GLU A 112 2.37 3.23 -1.56
N ALA A 113 2.01 2.08 -0.96
CA ALA A 113 0.94 1.22 -1.45
C ALA A 113 -0.41 1.95 -1.45
N LEU A 114 -0.74 2.66 -0.36
CA LEU A 114 -1.95 3.47 -0.27
C LEU A 114 -1.99 4.57 -1.33
N GLY A 115 -0.85 5.23 -1.57
CA GLY A 115 -0.73 6.31 -2.56
C GLY A 115 -0.87 5.85 -4.01
N THR A 116 -0.51 4.61 -4.31
CA THR A 116 -0.53 4.02 -5.67
C THR A 116 -1.87 3.40 -6.04
N ALA A 117 -2.68 2.96 -5.06
CA ALA A 117 -4.00 2.35 -5.28
C ALA A 117 -4.96 3.21 -6.14
N ARG A 118 -4.83 4.56 -6.13
CA ARG A 118 -5.72 5.47 -6.88
C ARG A 118 -5.52 5.51 -8.40
N ARG A 119 -4.41 4.99 -8.94
CA ARG A 119 -4.23 5.00 -10.41
C ARG A 119 -5.12 3.99 -11.14
N VAL A 120 -5.61 2.95 -10.45
CA VAL A 120 -6.35 1.86 -11.11
C VAL A 120 -7.85 2.16 -11.26
N SER A 121 -8.42 3.07 -10.47
CA SER A 121 -9.88 3.35 -10.52
C SER A 121 -10.29 4.52 -11.41
N ALA A 122 -9.35 5.27 -12.00
CA ALA A 122 -9.65 6.44 -12.84
C ALA A 122 -9.56 6.17 -14.36
N GLU A 123 -9.16 4.96 -14.77
CA GLU A 123 -8.93 4.59 -16.18
C GLU A 123 -9.98 3.63 -16.78
N TYR A 124 -11.18 3.58 -16.19
CA TYR A 124 -12.35 3.08 -16.92
C TYR A 124 -13.23 4.27 -17.30
N PRO A 125 -13.10 4.82 -18.53
CA PRO A 125 -14.28 5.43 -19.13
C PRO A 125 -15.32 4.31 -19.16
N ILE A 126 -16.30 4.40 -18.26
CA ILE A 126 -17.56 3.69 -18.42
C ILE A 126 -18.08 4.21 -19.74
N LEU A 127 -17.85 3.46 -20.82
CA LEU A 127 -18.62 3.59 -22.05
C LEU A 127 -20.03 3.17 -21.67
N ALA A 128 -20.74 4.12 -21.08
CA ALA A 128 -22.18 4.11 -20.96
C ALA A 128 -22.70 4.30 -22.38
N ASP A 129 -22.71 3.22 -23.16
CA ASP A 129 -23.58 3.15 -24.32
C ASP A 129 -24.91 2.58 -23.83
N SER A 130 -25.86 3.48 -23.62
CA SER A 130 -27.28 3.21 -23.46
C SER A 130 -28.00 3.93 -24.60
N PRO A 131 -29.25 3.58 -24.93
CA PRO A 131 -29.83 2.27 -25.23
C PRO A 131 -30.47 2.31 -26.64
N SER A 132 -31.28 1.29 -26.98
CA SER A 132 -32.31 1.32 -28.06
C SER A 132 -31.91 0.74 -29.43
N ARG A 133 -32.38 -0.49 -29.68
CA ARG A 133 -33.25 -0.75 -30.83
C ARG A 133 -34.43 -1.62 -30.42
N ARG A 134 -35.61 -0.98 -30.35
CA ARG A 134 -36.89 -1.62 -30.67
C ARG A 134 -36.88 -2.06 -32.14
N ALA A 135 -37.82 -2.98 -32.43
CA ALA A 135 -38.28 -3.53 -33.72
C ALA A 135 -37.60 -4.86 -34.08
N GLY A 136 -38.31 -5.97 -34.28
CA GLY A 136 -39.74 -6.22 -34.29
C GLY A 136 -40.02 -7.62 -34.88
N ARG A 137 -41.24 -8.11 -34.68
CA ARG A 137 -41.95 -9.17 -35.43
C ARG A 137 -41.25 -10.51 -35.66
N SER A 138 -41.87 -11.57 -35.15
CA SER A 138 -42.50 -12.61 -35.99
C SER A 138 -43.67 -13.19 -35.21
#